data_AF-A0A9D3YXF3-F1
#
_entry.id   AF-A0A9D3YXF3-F1
#
_cell.length_a   1.000
_cell.length_b   1.000
_cell.length_c   1.000
_cell.angle_alpha   90.00
_cell.angle_beta   90.00
_cell.angle_gamma   90.00
#
_symmetry.space_group_name_H-M   'P 1'
#
loop_
_entity.id
_entity.type
_entity.pdbx_description
1 polymer ?
#
loop_
_entity_poly.entity_id
_entity_poly.type
_entity_poly.pdbx_seq_one_letter_code
_entity_poly.pdbx_strand_id
1 'polypeptide(L)'
;MYAGKFSQDMQWYRVQVQKVHGDQVSVHFVDFGNSEITSTSQLRQLSADLLQFAAQAIHCSLQGIGAPDGSWKGPSSLYQTLVPINREYTAVCSSITDTKLHSVVMTTAEGADVSRILMTEGLAVMIGSSDGDGEYV
;
A
#
# COMPACT_ATOMS: atom_id res chain seq x y z
N MET A 1 0.74 15.15 -13.26
CA MET A 1 1.81 14.27 -12.73
C MET A 1 3.15 14.94 -13.01
N TYR A 2 4.14 14.71 -12.16
CA TYR A 2 5.46 15.35 -12.21
C TYR A 2 6.56 14.28 -12.13
N ALA A 3 7.78 14.67 -12.48
CA ALA A 3 8.96 13.99 -11.98
C ALA A 3 9.34 14.63 -10.63
N GLY A 4 9.52 13.82 -9.60
CA GLY A 4 9.97 14.26 -8.28
C GLY A 4 11.30 13.63 -7.94
N LYS A 5 12.21 14.41 -7.35
CA LYS A 5 13.52 13.92 -6.93
C LYS A 5 13.44 13.30 -5.54
N PHE A 6 13.64 12.00 -5.43
CA PHE A 6 13.56 11.28 -4.16
C PHE A 6 14.74 11.64 -3.25
N SER A 7 14.45 11.95 -2.00
CA SER A 7 15.45 12.45 -1.04
C SER A 7 16.52 11.43 -0.64
N GLN A 8 16.23 10.12 -0.72
CA GLN A 8 17.17 9.09 -0.25
C GLN A 8 18.28 8.76 -1.26
N ASP A 9 17.99 8.73 -2.56
CA ASP A 9 18.94 8.34 -3.61
C ASP A 9 19.20 9.43 -4.66
N MET A 10 18.50 10.56 -4.53
CA MET A 10 18.62 11.72 -5.42
C MET A 10 18.26 11.42 -6.89
N GLN A 11 17.46 10.39 -7.15
CA GLN A 11 16.98 10.04 -8.50
C GLN A 11 15.57 10.60 -8.76
N TRP A 12 15.18 10.62 -10.04
CA TRP A 12 13.88 11.14 -10.49
C TRP A 12 12.86 10.02 -10.68
N TYR A 13 11.67 10.23 -10.14
CA TYR A 13 10.57 9.26 -10.18
C TYR A 13 9.26 9.93 -10.57
N ARG A 14 8.29 9.14 -11.07
CA ARG A 14 6.95 9.66 -11.33
C ARG A 14 6.22 9.89 -10.02
N VAL A 15 5.71 11.11 -9.85
CA VAL A 15 5.00 11.50 -8.65
C VAL A 15 3.68 12.18 -8.95
N GLN A 16 2.71 11.92 -8.07
CA GLN A 16 1.47 12.68 -7.99
C GLN A 16 1.55 13.65 -6.81
N VAL A 17 1.28 14.93 -7.07
CA VAL A 17 1.12 15.93 -6.01
C VAL A 17 -0.17 15.66 -5.26
N GLN A 18 -0.08 15.49 -3.94
CA GLN A 18 -1.23 15.25 -3.06
C GLN A 18 -1.71 16.54 -2.39
N LYS A 19 -0.79 17.34 -1.84
CA LYS A 19 -1.08 18.59 -1.14
C LYS A 19 0.04 19.61 -1.38
N VAL A 20 -0.32 20.89 -1.40
CA VAL A 20 0.62 22.01 -1.54
C VAL A 20 0.40 22.99 -0.38
N HIS A 21 1.48 23.33 0.32
CA HIS A 21 1.50 24.24 1.46
C HIS A 21 2.71 25.18 1.33
N GLY A 22 2.53 26.31 0.65
CA GLY A 22 3.63 27.21 0.28
C GLY A 22 4.63 26.48 -0.63
N ASP A 23 5.90 26.48 -0.23
CA ASP A 23 6.96 25.77 -0.96
C ASP A 23 7.01 24.26 -0.67
N GLN A 24 6.30 23.78 0.36
CA GLN A 24 6.24 22.37 0.70
C GLN A 24 5.15 21.67 -0.09
N VAL A 25 5.50 20.54 -0.70
CA VAL A 25 4.62 19.74 -1.54
C VAL A 25 4.66 18.30 -1.04
N SER A 26 3.51 17.78 -0.63
CA SER A 26 3.36 16.35 -0.37
C SER A 26 3.17 15.63 -1.70
N VAL A 27 4.02 14.66 -1.98
CA VAL A 27 4.01 13.87 -3.21
C VAL A 27 3.93 12.38 -2.91
N HIS A 28 3.32 11.63 -3.83
CA HIS A 28 3.23 10.19 -3.81
C HIS A 28 3.95 9.60 -5.03
N PHE A 29 4.88 8.67 -4.78
CA PHE A 29 5.63 7.97 -5.80
C PHE A 29 4.76 6.85 -6.39
N VAL A 30 4.12 7.13 -7.53
CA VAL A 30 3.03 6.29 -8.07
C VAL A 30 3.48 4.90 -8.51
N ASP A 31 4.79 4.67 -8.64
CA ASP A 31 5.37 3.39 -9.03
C ASP A 31 5.87 2.56 -7.84
N PHE A 32 5.94 3.16 -6.65
CA PHE A 32 6.53 2.54 -5.45
C PHE A 32 5.58 2.56 -4.24
N GLY A 33 4.62 3.47 -4.20
CA GLY A 33 3.60 3.57 -3.15
C GLY A 33 4.01 4.34 -1.90
N ASN A 34 5.26 4.79 -1.78
CA ASN A 34 5.68 5.70 -0.69
C ASN A 34 5.31 7.16 -1.00
N SER A 35 5.31 8.00 0.04
CA SER A 35 5.10 9.45 -0.06
C SER A 35 6.21 10.20 0.68
N GLU A 36 6.49 11.43 0.25
CA GLU A 36 7.39 12.34 0.97
C GLU A 36 6.86 13.78 0.92
N ILE A 37 7.40 14.65 1.78
CA ILE A 37 7.26 16.10 1.66
C ILE A 37 8.53 16.61 0.99
N THR A 38 8.39 17.27 -0.14
CA THR A 38 9.47 17.83 -0.94
C THR A 38 9.22 19.32 -1.22
N SER A 39 10.10 19.99 -1.95
CA SER A 39 9.89 21.36 -2.40
C SER A 39 9.50 21.44 -3.87
N THR A 40 8.84 22.52 -4.27
CA THR A 40 8.52 22.81 -5.69
C THR A 40 9.77 22.78 -6.60
N SER A 41 10.94 23.17 -6.06
CA SER A 41 12.23 23.13 -6.76
C SER A 41 12.76 21.72 -7.06
N GLN A 42 12.24 20.69 -6.38
CA GLN A 42 12.54 19.27 -6.65
C GLN A 42 11.51 18.62 -7.57
N LEU A 43 10.59 19.40 -8.16
CA LEU A 43 9.60 18.92 -9.12
C LEU A 43 9.90 19.43 -10.52
N ARG A 44 9.64 18.58 -11.51
CA ARG A 44 9.67 18.93 -12.93
C ARG A 44 8.43 18.39 -13.62
N GLN A 45 7.98 19.09 -14.66
CA GLN A 45 6.91 18.56 -15.49
C GLN A 45 7.36 17.23 -16.11
N LEU A 46 6.50 16.21 -15.99
CA LEU A 46 6.76 14.92 -16.60
C LEU A 46 6.49 14.99 -18.11
N SER A 47 7.34 14.37 -18.93
CA SER A 47 7.12 14.30 -20.38
C SER A 47 5.87 13.48 -20.72
N ALA A 48 5.24 13.80 -21.86
CA ALA A 48 4.03 13.12 -22.32
C ALA A 48 4.26 11.61 -22.53
N ASP A 49 5.43 11.24 -23.05
CA ASP A 49 5.81 9.84 -23.28
C ASP A 49 5.87 9.00 -22.00
N LEU A 50 6.04 9.63 -20.83
CA LEU A 50 6.06 8.94 -19.54
C LEU A 50 4.69 8.95 -18.84
N LEU A 51 3.75 9.80 -19.30
CA LEU A 51 2.37 9.85 -18.79
C LEU A 51 1.52 8.69 -19.29
N GLN A 52 1.89 8.05 -20.40
CA GLN A 52 1.12 6.96 -20.99
C GLN A 52 1.15 5.67 -20.15
N PHE A 53 2.17 5.48 -19.30
CA PHE A 53 2.28 4.30 -18.47
C PHE A 53 1.36 4.41 -17.25
N ALA A 54 0.61 3.36 -16.92
CA ALA A 54 -0.16 3.32 -15.68
C ALA A 54 0.77 3.38 -14.44
N ALA A 55 0.25 3.86 -13.32
CA ALA A 55 0.94 3.74 -12.03
C ALA A 55 1.23 2.26 -11.73
N GLN A 56 2.44 1.93 -11.31
CA GLN A 56 2.84 0.54 -11.08
C GLN A 56 2.58 0.05 -9.66
N ALA A 57 2.49 0.95 -8.67
CA ALA A 57 2.10 0.58 -7.32
C ALA A 57 0.58 0.40 -7.24
N ILE A 58 0.15 -0.76 -6.76
CA ILE A 58 -1.27 -1.08 -6.55
C ILE A 58 -1.56 -1.01 -5.05
N HIS A 59 -2.58 -0.25 -4.69
CA HIS A 59 -3.00 -0.14 -3.29
C HIS A 59 -3.86 -1.34 -2.90
N CYS A 60 -3.36 -2.13 -1.95
CA CYS A 60 -3.96 -3.40 -1.54
C CYS A 60 -4.18 -3.47 -0.03
N SER A 61 -5.08 -4.37 0.37
CA SER A 61 -5.29 -4.80 1.76
C SER A 61 -5.33 -6.32 1.83
N LEU A 62 -4.73 -6.91 2.87
CA LEU A 62 -4.86 -8.34 3.12
C LEU A 62 -6.31 -8.68 3.52
N GLN A 63 -6.87 -9.69 2.87
CA GLN A 63 -8.25 -10.11 3.10
C GLN A 63 -8.43 -10.75 4.48
N GLY A 64 -9.55 -10.43 5.13
CA GLY A 64 -10.07 -11.15 6.29
C GLY A 64 -9.36 -10.89 7.61
N ILE A 65 -8.41 -9.94 7.67
CA ILE A 65 -7.65 -9.65 8.89
C ILE A 65 -7.76 -8.19 9.33
N GLY A 66 -7.71 -7.99 10.64
CA GLY A 66 -7.78 -6.71 11.31
C GLY A 66 -6.72 -6.60 12.40
N ALA A 67 -6.55 -5.38 12.91
CA ALA A 67 -5.61 -5.10 13.99
C ALA A 67 -6.09 -5.74 15.32
N PRO A 68 -5.22 -6.42 16.09
CA PRO A 68 -5.60 -7.09 17.32
C PRO A 68 -6.23 -6.18 18.39
N ASP A 69 -5.84 -4.91 18.43
CA ASP A 69 -6.30 -3.90 19.40
C ASP A 69 -7.18 -2.81 18.76
N GLY A 70 -7.72 -3.08 17.55
CA GLY A 70 -8.55 -2.14 16.80
C GLY A 70 -7.78 -1.08 16.01
N SER A 71 -6.45 -1.02 16.13
CA SER A 71 -5.62 -0.07 15.35
C SER A 71 -4.30 -0.68 14.88
N TRP A 72 -4.01 -0.63 13.59
CA TRP A 72 -2.70 -1.08 13.11
C TRP A 72 -1.62 -0.15 13.64
N LYS A 73 -0.73 -0.71 14.48
CA LYS A 73 0.54 -0.05 14.81
C LYS A 73 1.42 -0.10 13.57
N GLY A 74 2.33 0.87 13.44
CA GLY A 74 3.34 0.87 12.38
C GLY A 74 4.08 -0.48 12.33
N PRO A 75 4.69 -0.82 11.18
CA PRO A 75 5.14 -2.18 10.95
C PRO A 75 6.26 -2.53 11.96
N SER A 76 6.05 -3.58 12.76
CA SER A 76 6.99 -4.04 13.78
C SER A 76 8.16 -4.80 13.17
N SER A 77 9.29 -4.91 13.89
CA SER A 77 10.44 -5.73 13.45
C SER A 77 10.05 -7.17 13.13
N LEU A 78 9.08 -7.72 13.87
CA LEU A 78 8.50 -9.03 13.60
C LEU A 78 7.75 -9.04 12.26
N TYR A 79 6.90 -8.05 11.99
CA TYR A 79 6.22 -7.92 10.68
C TYR A 79 7.23 -7.88 9.52
N GLN A 80 8.30 -7.06 9.61
CA GLN A 80 9.31 -7.01 8.55
C GLN A 80 10.06 -8.34 8.37
N THR A 81 10.21 -9.12 9.45
CA THR A 81 10.86 -10.44 9.38
C THR A 81 9.95 -11.47 8.69
N LEU A 82 8.65 -11.44 8.99
CA LEU A 82 7.66 -12.37 8.43
C LEU A 82 7.26 -12.00 6.99
N VAL A 83 7.17 -10.70 6.70
CA VAL A 83 6.76 -10.14 5.41
C VAL A 83 7.81 -9.12 4.94
N PRO A 84 9.02 -9.58 4.56
CA PRO A 84 10.07 -8.69 4.10
C PRO A 84 9.68 -7.97 2.80
N ILE A 85 10.11 -6.72 2.70
CA ILE A 85 10.09 -5.95 1.45
C ILE A 85 11.08 -6.53 0.44
N ASN A 86 10.92 -6.21 -0.85
CA ASN A 86 11.76 -6.71 -1.94
C ASN A 86 11.82 -8.24 -2.04
N ARG A 87 10.70 -8.90 -1.69
CA ARG A 87 10.48 -10.33 -1.88
C ARG A 87 9.29 -10.55 -2.78
N GLU A 88 9.31 -11.66 -3.50
CA GLU A 88 8.20 -12.07 -4.37
C GLU A 88 7.07 -12.71 -3.55
N TYR A 89 5.85 -12.29 -3.87
CA TYR A 89 4.61 -12.85 -3.35
C TYR A 89 3.64 -13.06 -4.51
N THR A 90 2.76 -14.05 -4.39
CA THR A 90 1.59 -14.14 -5.26
C THR A 90 0.41 -13.47 -4.57
N ALA A 91 -0.27 -12.56 -5.26
CA ALA A 91 -1.46 -11.91 -4.76
C ALA A 91 -2.64 -12.20 -5.69
N VAL A 92 -3.74 -12.70 -5.14
CA VAL A 92 -5.01 -12.90 -5.86
C VAL A 92 -6.00 -11.88 -5.34
N CYS A 93 -6.45 -10.98 -6.22
CA CYS A 93 -7.46 -9.98 -5.87
C CYS A 93 -8.85 -10.62 -5.82
N SER A 94 -9.52 -10.50 -4.68
CA SER A 94 -10.86 -11.05 -4.44
C SER A 94 -11.96 -10.00 -4.59
N SER A 95 -11.67 -8.73 -4.28
CA SER A 95 -12.60 -7.62 -4.48
C SER A 95 -11.85 -6.30 -4.63
N ILE A 96 -12.52 -5.31 -5.23
CA ILE A 96 -11.99 -3.95 -5.40
C ILE A 96 -13.07 -2.99 -4.93
N THR A 97 -12.73 -2.06 -4.04
CA THR A 97 -13.64 -1.03 -3.57
C THR A 97 -13.81 0.09 -4.61
N ASP A 98 -14.82 0.95 -4.43
CA ASP A 98 -14.98 2.16 -5.26
C ASP A 98 -13.76 3.10 -5.18
N THR A 99 -13.06 3.09 -4.04
CA THR A 99 -11.80 3.81 -3.82
C THR A 99 -10.57 3.12 -4.40
N LYS A 100 -10.76 2.06 -5.20
CA LYS A 100 -9.70 1.27 -5.84
C LYS A 100 -8.74 0.57 -4.86
N LEU A 101 -9.19 0.28 -3.65
CA LEU A 101 -8.46 -0.59 -2.73
C LEU A 101 -8.71 -2.05 -3.14
N HIS A 102 -7.65 -2.79 -3.41
CA HIS A 102 -7.71 -4.19 -3.82
C HIS A 102 -7.61 -5.08 -2.59
N SER A 103 -8.69 -5.81 -2.26
CA SER A 103 -8.61 -6.87 -1.26
C SER A 103 -7.91 -8.07 -1.89
N VAL A 104 -6.84 -8.55 -1.26
CA VAL A 104 -6.00 -9.63 -1.80
C VAL A 104 -5.79 -10.75 -0.80
N VAL A 105 -5.79 -11.97 -1.31
CA VAL A 105 -5.13 -13.11 -0.66
C VAL A 105 -3.69 -13.12 -1.12
N MET A 106 -2.75 -13.08 -0.19
CA MET A 106 -1.32 -13.04 -0.50
C MET A 106 -0.63 -14.30 0.02
N THR A 107 0.17 -14.94 -0.83
CA THR A 107 0.97 -16.12 -0.49
C THR A 107 2.45 -15.87 -0.74
N THR A 108 3.30 -16.42 0.12
CA THR A 108 4.75 -16.42 -0.10
C THR A 108 5.13 -17.31 -1.29
N ALA A 109 6.38 -17.22 -1.75
CA ALA A 109 6.92 -18.10 -2.79
C ALA A 109 6.83 -19.60 -2.42
N GLU A 110 6.83 -19.92 -1.13
CA GLU A 110 6.69 -21.27 -0.59
C GLU A 110 5.22 -21.72 -0.46
N GLY A 111 4.26 -20.87 -0.87
CA GLY A 111 2.83 -21.16 -0.85
C GLY A 111 2.16 -20.93 0.51
N ALA A 112 2.82 -20.26 1.46
CA ALA A 112 2.24 -19.95 2.76
C ALA A 112 1.36 -18.70 2.71
N ASP A 113 0.15 -18.78 3.28
CA ASP A 113 -0.78 -17.64 3.39
C ASP A 113 -0.26 -16.60 4.40
N VAL A 114 -0.08 -15.35 3.95
CA VAL A 114 0.47 -14.27 4.77
C VAL A 114 -0.48 -13.85 5.88
N SER A 115 -1.79 -13.79 5.63
CA SER A 115 -2.78 -13.48 6.67
C SER A 115 -2.71 -14.50 7.81
N ARG A 116 -2.55 -15.79 7.48
CA ARG A 116 -2.39 -16.87 8.46
C ARG A 116 -1.09 -16.76 9.25
N ILE A 117 0.02 -16.40 8.61
CA ILE A 117 1.29 -16.14 9.29
C ILE A 117 1.13 -15.03 10.33
N LEU A 118 0.54 -13.90 9.93
CA LEU A 118 0.36 -12.75 10.83
C LEU A 118 -0.57 -13.08 12.00
N MET A 119 -1.66 -13.83 11.77
CA MET A 119 -2.54 -14.29 12.85
C MET A 119 -1.85 -15.27 13.81
N THR A 120 -1.02 -16.18 13.28
CA THR A 120 -0.27 -17.16 14.10
C THR A 120 0.68 -16.46 15.06
N GLU A 121 1.31 -15.37 14.62
CA GLU A 121 2.26 -14.58 15.38
C GLU A 121 1.58 -13.47 16.22
N GLY A 122 0.25 -13.47 16.30
CA GLY A 122 -0.54 -12.50 17.07
C GLY A 122 -0.46 -11.06 16.56
N LEU A 123 0.02 -10.86 15.32
CA LEU A 123 0.10 -9.54 14.68
C LEU A 123 -1.22 -9.11 14.04
N ALA A 124 -2.14 -10.05 13.82
CA ALA A 124 -3.45 -9.81 13.23
C ALA A 124 -4.52 -10.71 13.86
N VAL A 125 -5.78 -10.33 13.71
CA VAL A 125 -6.95 -11.15 14.09
C VAL A 125 -7.90 -11.26 12.91
N MET A 126 -8.69 -12.33 12.87
CA MET A 126 -9.73 -12.49 11.86
C MET A 126 -10.83 -11.42 12.05
N ILE A 127 -11.23 -10.74 10.98
CA ILE A 127 -12.43 -9.91 10.99
C ILE A 127 -13.61 -10.86 10.77
N GLY A 128 -14.52 -10.97 11.75
CA GLY A 128 -15.73 -11.76 11.58
C GLY A 128 -16.55 -11.27 10.38
N SER A 129 -17.10 -12.20 9.59
CA SER A 129 -18.17 -11.85 8.66
C SER A 129 -19.27 -11.16 9.47
N SER A 130 -19.65 -9.96 9.06
CA SER A 130 -20.95 -9.43 9.46
C SER A 130 -22.00 -10.26 8.70
N ASP A 131 -22.28 -11.45 9.21
CA ASP A 131 -23.48 -12.18 8.81
C ASP A 131 -24.66 -11.41 9.41
N GLY A 132 -25.20 -10.52 8.59
CA GLY A 132 -26.44 -9.82 8.85
C GLY A 132 -27.62 -10.78 8.73
N ASP A 133 -27.75 -11.71 9.68
CA ASP A 133 -29.00 -12.42 9.91
C ASP A 133 -29.88 -11.55 10.82
N GLY A 134 -30.40 -10.48 10.23
CA GLY A 134 -31.57 -9.80 10.77
C GLY A 134 -32.79 -10.68 10.56
N GLU A 135 -33.06 -11.53 11.54
CA GLU A 135 -34.28 -12.31 11.64
C GLU A 135 -35.48 -11.33 11.72
N TYR A 136 -36.37 -11.41 10.72
CA TYR A 136 -37.66 -10.74 10.77
C TYR A 136 -38.55 -11.43 11.82
N VAL A 137 -38.82 -10.74 12.93
CA VAL A 137 -40.02 -10.95 13.76
C VAL A 137 -40.58 -9.59 14.18
#